data_AF-A0A1Q8YU85-F1
#
_entry.id   AF-A0A1Q8YU85-F1
#
_cell.length_a   1.000
_cell.length_b   1.000
_cell.length_c   1.000
_cell.angle_alpha   90.00
_cell.angle_beta   90.00
_cell.angle_gamma   90.00
#
_symmetry.space_group_name_H-M   'P 1'
#
loop_
_entity.id
_entity.type
_entity.pdbx_description
1 polymer ?
#
loop_
_entity_poly.entity_id
_entity_poly.type
_entity_poly.pdbx_seq_one_letter_code
_entity_poly.pdbx_strand_id
1 'polypeptide(L)' 'MIKFQDFKKDKKTSGDEEFDCVRKMNDWIENKNIQVVSVETLFEVTGDGFSTDTSFIMFRLWYKELC' A
#
# COMPACT_ATOMS: atom_id res chain seq x y z
N MET A 1 9.04 -8.88 -16.50
CA MET A 1 7.65 -8.39 -16.56
C MET A 1 7.38 -7.54 -15.32
N ILE A 2 6.72 -6.38 -15.44
CA ILE A 2 6.33 -5.58 -14.26
C ILE A 2 5.08 -6.22 -13.64
N LYS A 3 5.09 -6.39 -12.32
CA LYS A 3 4.00 -6.93 -11.50
C LYS A 3 3.63 -5.91 -10.41
N PHE A 4 2.49 -6.12 -9.74
CA PHE A 4 2.13 -5.34 -8.55
C PHE A 4 1.66 -6.22 -7.40
N GLN A 5 1.78 -5.70 -6.17
CA GLN A 5 1.27 -6.29 -4.94
C GLN A 5 0.62 -5.20 -4.09
N ASP A 6 -0.60 -5.45 -3.61
CA ASP A 6 -1.33 -4.53 -2.75
C ASP A 6 -1.15 -4.90 -1.28
N PHE A 7 -0.91 -3.89 -0.45
CA PHE A 7 -0.79 -3.95 1.01
C PHE A 7 -1.91 -3.12 1.62
N LYS A 8 -3.06 -3.77 1.83
CA LYS A 8 -4.29 -3.14 2.30
C LYS A 8 -4.27 -2.92 3.80
N LYS A 9 -4.85 -1.79 4.23
CA LYS A 9 -5.10 -1.52 5.63
C LYS A 9 -5.92 -2.65 6.24
N ASP A 10 -5.51 -3.09 7.41
CA ASP A 10 -6.24 -4.08 8.17
C ASP A 10 -7.27 -3.37 9.05
N LYS A 11 -8.54 -3.78 8.97
CA LYS A 11 -9.64 -3.13 9.72
C LYS A 11 -9.58 -3.38 11.23
N LYS A 12 -8.67 -4.26 11.69
CA LYS A 12 -8.57 -4.70 13.09
C LYS A 12 -7.53 -3.95 13.92
N THR A 13 -6.59 -3.26 13.29
CA THR A 13 -5.50 -2.54 13.97
C THR A 13 -5.90 -1.07 14.14
N SER A 14 -6.63 -0.75 15.22
CA SER A 14 -6.96 0.63 15.55
C SER A 14 -5.71 1.42 15.97
N GLY A 15 -5.30 2.42 15.18
CA GLY A 15 -4.32 3.44 15.58
C GLY A 15 -3.23 3.72 14.54
N ASP A 16 -2.59 2.69 14.00
CA ASP A 16 -1.39 2.79 13.15
C ASP A 16 -1.50 1.95 11.87
N GLU A 17 -2.67 2.00 11.22
CA GLU A 17 -2.99 1.18 10.04
C GLU A 17 -2.01 1.41 8.85
N GLU A 18 -1.55 2.65 8.65
CA GLU A 18 -0.59 2.98 7.60
C GLU A 18 0.80 2.39 7.90
N PHE A 19 1.28 2.53 9.14
CA PHE A 19 2.56 1.96 9.56
C PHE A 19 2.58 0.43 9.47
N ASP A 20 1.48 -0.25 9.81
CA ASP A 20 1.39 -1.70 9.65
C ASP A 20 1.45 -2.12 8.17
N CYS A 21 0.82 -1.36 7.26
CA CYS A 21 0.95 -1.60 5.82
C CYS A 21 2.38 -1.39 5.31
N VAL A 22 3.06 -0.33 5.76
CA VAL A 22 4.48 -0.09 5.41
C VAL A 22 5.34 -1.25 5.90
N ARG A 23 5.16 -1.70 7.15
CA ARG A 23 5.91 -2.81 7.73
C ARG A 23 5.69 -4.10 6.94
N LYS A 24 4.43 -4.47 6.67
CA LYS A 24 4.09 -5.65 5.85
C LYS A 24 4.71 -5.58 4.46
N MET A 25 4.74 -4.39 3.85
CA MET A 25 5.37 -4.18 2.54
C MET A 25 6.88 -4.41 2.60
N ASN A 26 7.56 -3.80 3.57
CA ASN A 26 9.02 -3.96 3.73
C ASN A 26 9.39 -5.41 4.04
N ASP A 27 8.70 -6.06 4.98
CA ASP A 27 8.91 -7.47 5.30
C ASP A 27 8.75 -8.35 4.05
N TRP A 28 7.77 -8.06 3.19
CA TRP A 28 7.57 -8.79 1.94
C TRP A 28 8.68 -8.54 0.92
N ILE A 29 9.15 -7.29 0.78
CA ILE A 29 10.25 -6.93 -0.13
C ILE A 29 11.54 -7.64 0.29
N GLU A 30 11.87 -7.63 1.58
CA GLU A 30 13.10 -8.26 2.12
C GLU A 30 13.16 -9.77 1.86
N ASN A 31 11.99 -10.42 1.75
CA ASN A 31 11.88 -11.86 1.51
C ASN A 31 11.75 -12.23 0.01
N LYS A 32 11.98 -11.28 -0.91
CA LYS A 32 11.79 -11.48 -2.35
C LYS A 32 12.98 -10.98 -3.17
N ASN A 33 13.38 -11.75 -4.18
CA ASN A 33 14.39 -11.32 -5.15
C ASN A 33 13.74 -10.44 -6.23
N ILE A 34 13.51 -9.17 -5.91
CA ILE A 34 12.81 -8.22 -6.77
C ILE A 34 13.55 -6.89 -6.89
N GLN A 35 13.30 -6.18 -7.99
CA GLN A 35 13.60 -4.76 -8.13
C GLN A 35 12.30 -3.97 -7.93
N VAL A 36 12.28 -3.11 -6.92
CA VAL A 36 11.18 -2.16 -6.70
C VAL A 36 11.21 -1.10 -7.80
N VAL A 37 10.06 -0.86 -8.43
CA VAL A 37 9.88 0.12 -9.50
C VAL A 37 9.19 1.38 -8.99
N SER A 38 8.11 1.22 -8.23
CA SER A 38 7.33 2.34 -7.65
C SER A 38 6.51 1.86 -6.45
N VAL A 39 6.17 2.78 -5.56
CA VAL A 39 5.20 2.59 -4.49
C VAL A 39 4.14 3.69 -4.62
N GLU A 40 2.87 3.29 -4.65
CA GLU A 40 1.74 4.22 -4.73
C GLU A 40 0.89 4.13 -3.46
N THR A 41 0.47 5.28 -2.96
CA THR A 41 -0.47 5.37 -1.83
C THR A 41 -1.88 5.56 -2.39
N LEU A 42 -2.82 4.70 -2.01
CA LEU A 42 -4.21 4.78 -2.43
C LEU A 42 -5.08 5.28 -1.27
N PHE A 43 -5.87 6.31 -1.56
CA PHE A 43 -6.84 6.91 -0.65
C PHE A 43 -8.27 6.72 -1.19
N GLU A 44 -9.20 6.49 -0.28
CA GLU A 44 -10.64 6.62 -0.54
C GLU A 44 -10.97 8.09 -0.43
N VAL A 45 -11.68 8.63 -1.43
CA VAL A 45 -12.16 10.00 -1.42
C VAL A 45 -13.68 9.95 -1.40
N THR A 46 -14.27 10.48 -0.34
CA THR A 46 -15.72 10.57 -0.16
C THR A 46 -16.11 12.02 0.04
N GLY A 47 -17.32 12.40 -0.37
CA GLY A 47 -17.79 13.77 -0.19
C GLY A 47 -19.21 13.96 -0.72
N ASP A 48 -19.86 15.03 -0.26
CA ASP A 48 -21.25 15.36 -0.56
C ASP A 48 -21.41 16.67 -1.37
N GLY A 49 -20.31 17.14 -1.99
CA GLY A 49 -20.27 18.38 -2.78
C GLY A 49 -19.96 19.65 -1.97
N PHE A 50 -20.03 19.59 -0.63
CA PHE A 50 -19.61 20.67 0.27
C PHE A 50 -18.32 20.34 1.03
N SER A 51 -18.05 19.06 1.24
CA SER A 51 -16.87 18.57 1.95
C SER A 51 -16.24 17.39 1.21
N THR A 52 -14.92 17.27 1.36
CA THR A 52 -14.13 16.14 0.84
C THR A 52 -13.37 15.53 2.00
N ASP A 53 -13.66 14.26 2.28
CA ASP A 53 -12.93 13.44 3.24
C ASP A 53 -12.03 12.47 2.48
N THR A 54 -10.81 12.31 2.98
CA THR A 54 -9.84 11.34 2.45
C THR A 54 -9.45 10.35 3.53
N SER A 55 -9.41 9.06 3.15
CA SER A 55 -9.05 7.97 4.07
C SER A 55 -8.02 7.07 3.42
N PHE A 56 -6.91 6.79 4.10
CA PHE A 56 -5.91 5.83 3.62
C PHE A 56 -6.54 4.43 3.44
N ILE A 57 -6.26 3.78 2.32
CA ILE A 57 -6.72 2.41 2.03
C ILE A 57 -5.56 1.42 1.99
N MET A 58 -4.51 1.70 1.21
CA MET A 58 -3.46 0.73 0.92
C MET A 58 -2.21 1.36 0.31
N PHE A 59 -1.10 0.61 0.31
CA PHE A 59 0.02 0.81 -0.61
C PHE A 59 -0.04 -0.20 -1.76
N ARG A 60 0.28 0.24 -2.97
CA ARG A 60 0.54 -0.64 -4.11
C ARG A 60 2.02 -0.59 -4.45
N LEU A 61 2.68 -1.74 -4.38
CA LEU A 61 4.06 -1.93 -4.77
C LEU A 61 4.13 -2.43 -6.20
N TRP A 62 4.81 -1.70 -7.09
CA TRP A 62 5.16 -2.14 -8.43
C TRP A 62 6.60 -2.66 -8.46
N TYR A 63 6.81 -3.85 -9.02
CA TYR A 63 8.11 -4.51 -8.98
C TYR A 63 8.40 -5.36 -10.23
N LYS A 64 9.68 -5.73 -10.41
CA LYS A 64 10.14 -6.75 -11.37
C LYS A 64 10.84 -7.86 -10.60
N GLU A 65 10.60 -9.11 -10.98
CA GLU A 65 11.40 -10.22 -10.46
C GLU A 65 12.81 -10.17 -11.06
N LEU A 66 13.80 -10.36 -10.21
CA LEU A 66 15.18 -10.54 -10.63
C LEU A 66 15.42 -12.05 -10.76
N CYS A 67 15.79 -12.48 -11.96
CA CYS A 67 16.20 -13.85 -12.22
C CYS A 67 17.55 -14.15 -11.58
#